data_AF-A0A371R5W6-F1
#
_entry.id   AF-A0A371R5W6-F1
#
_cell.length_a   1.000
_cell.length_b   1.000
_cell.length_c   1.000
_cell.angle_alpha   90.00
_cell.angle_beta   90.00
_cell.angle_gamma   90.00
#
_symmetry.space_group_name_H-M   'P 1'
#
loop_
_entity.id
_entity.type
_entity.pdbx_description
1 polymer ?
#
loop_
_entity_poly.entity_id
_entity_poly.type
_entity_poly.pdbx_seq_one_letter_code
_entity_poly.pdbx_strand_id
1 'polypeptide(L)'
;MDFFCHKRGCTARDHLNEYEFCMANFGVDKVRKALVDFTAEQMALLQKISLNWINTKNPIYMFLSGSLLVYCLWEEPMCKALEGVRLAGAAERSGAAYYLPHTLFSEEVLENLPLPEVSEEEYEIKKYYVVSLQGFSGEGDALEDLARFFESAPVFLGKRAARVVRGVPYMPQLANKYTDKIDILLKGVDGSLTGLGYVDVTKTYHLGFSKAKSFLLYGLDRVVLLHPHVDLSFHREVANRIKNRWDISEVGYAVLNPVEEELYFYKLPRKNRYLSMSVSAQKHSSVIRRYIESL
;
A
#
# COMPACT_ATOMS: atom_id res chain seq x y z
N MET A 1 -19.17 12.13 1.46
CA MET A 1 -18.22 11.88 0.35
C MET A 1 -18.83 10.83 -0.57
N ASP A 2 -18.56 10.87 -1.88
CA ASP A 2 -18.99 9.81 -2.81
C ASP A 2 -17.94 8.67 -2.85
N PHE A 3 -18.19 7.60 -2.09
CA PHE A 3 -17.35 6.40 -2.11
C PHE A 3 -17.56 5.51 -3.35
N PHE A 4 -18.55 5.83 -4.19
CA PHE A 4 -18.91 5.02 -5.34
C PHE A 4 -18.09 5.33 -6.60
N CYS A 5 -17.06 6.18 -6.51
CA CYS A 5 -16.16 6.46 -7.64
C CYS A 5 -15.55 5.21 -8.26
N HIS A 6 -15.32 4.14 -7.48
CA HIS A 6 -14.79 2.87 -7.98
C HIS A 6 -15.65 2.24 -9.11
N LYS A 7 -16.94 2.59 -9.23
CA LYS A 7 -17.80 2.11 -10.33
C LYS A 7 -17.59 2.86 -11.65
N ARG A 8 -17.20 4.13 -11.58
CA ARG A 8 -17.02 5.03 -12.72
C ARG A 8 -15.55 5.30 -13.05
N GLY A 9 -14.65 4.81 -12.20
CA GLY A 9 -13.27 5.22 -12.12
C GLY A 9 -13.06 6.33 -11.09
N CYS A 10 -12.09 6.14 -10.20
CA CYS A 10 -11.73 7.19 -9.24
C CYS A 10 -10.69 8.11 -9.86
N THR A 11 -11.00 9.39 -9.89
CA THR A 11 -10.06 10.43 -10.35
C THR A 11 -9.10 10.82 -9.23
N ALA A 12 -8.02 11.52 -9.57
CA ALA A 12 -7.11 12.12 -8.59
C ALA A 12 -7.85 12.98 -7.53
N ARG A 13 -8.88 13.72 -7.97
CA ARG A 13 -9.70 14.54 -7.08
C ARG A 13 -10.56 13.71 -6.13
N ASP A 14 -11.08 12.57 -6.59
CA ASP A 14 -11.84 11.66 -5.74
C ASP A 14 -10.97 11.11 -4.60
N HIS A 15 -9.73 10.70 -4.90
CA HIS A 15 -8.77 10.24 -3.89
C HIS A 15 -8.39 11.35 -2.90
N LEU A 16 -8.19 12.59 -3.36
CA LEU A 16 -7.89 13.71 -2.48
C LEU A 16 -9.06 14.03 -1.55
N ASN A 17 -10.28 14.10 -2.08
CA ASN A 17 -11.49 14.36 -1.31
C ASN A 17 -11.73 13.25 -0.26
N GLU A 18 -11.47 11.99 -0.62
CA GLU A 18 -11.55 10.87 0.32
C GLU A 18 -10.55 11.02 1.47
N TYR A 19 -9.31 11.43 1.17
CA TYR A 19 -8.30 11.64 2.20
C TYR A 19 -8.66 12.76 3.17
N GLU A 20 -9.14 13.88 2.64
CA GLU A 20 -9.57 15.02 3.46
C GLU A 20 -10.76 14.64 4.34
N PHE A 21 -11.69 13.87 3.77
CA PHE A 21 -12.79 13.28 4.51
C PHE A 21 -12.28 12.35 5.65
N CYS A 22 -11.32 11.48 5.35
CA CYS A 22 -10.69 10.60 6.34
C CYS A 22 -10.06 11.40 7.48
N MET A 23 -9.24 12.40 7.17
CA MET A 23 -8.54 13.20 8.18
C MET A 23 -9.50 14.00 9.06
N ALA A 24 -10.59 14.51 8.49
CA ALA A 24 -11.60 15.27 9.24
C ALA A 24 -12.45 14.38 10.17
N ASN A 25 -12.74 13.14 9.76
CA ASN A 25 -13.72 12.29 10.45
C ASN A 25 -13.13 11.11 11.21
N PHE A 26 -11.91 10.68 10.87
CA PHE A 26 -11.26 9.46 11.33
C PHE A 26 -9.77 9.68 11.66
N GLY A 27 -9.44 10.83 12.25
CA GLY A 27 -8.10 11.09 12.77
C GLY A 27 -7.64 10.03 13.78
N VAL A 28 -6.32 9.85 13.90
CA VAL A 28 -5.70 8.77 14.70
C VAL A 28 -6.22 8.74 16.14
N ASP A 29 -6.36 9.88 16.82
CA ASP A 29 -6.86 9.94 18.20
C ASP A 29 -8.29 9.42 18.34
N LYS A 30 -9.15 9.73 17.35
CA LYS A 30 -10.54 9.25 17.36
C LYS A 30 -10.58 7.75 17.12
N VAL A 31 -9.76 7.26 16.19
CA VAL A 31 -9.62 5.82 15.94
C VAL A 31 -9.15 5.10 17.20
N ARG A 32 -8.11 5.61 17.88
CA ARG A 32 -7.60 5.01 19.13
C ARG A 32 -8.67 4.90 20.22
N LYS A 33 -9.53 5.92 20.35
CA LYS A 33 -10.65 5.86 21.30
C LYS A 33 -11.65 4.77 20.92
N ALA A 34 -11.98 4.67 19.64
CA ALA A 34 -12.89 3.65 19.15
C ALA A 34 -12.37 2.22 19.34
N LEU A 35 -11.05 2.00 19.26
CA LEU A 35 -10.43 0.68 19.46
C LEU A 35 -10.71 0.07 20.85
N VAL A 36 -10.98 0.89 21.86
CA VAL A 36 -11.31 0.40 23.22
C VAL A 36 -12.60 -0.41 23.21
N ASP A 37 -13.54 -0.07 22.32
CA ASP A 37 -14.83 -0.72 22.21
C ASP A 37 -14.78 -1.94 21.27
N PHE A 38 -13.60 -2.29 20.74
CA PHE A 38 -13.48 -3.36 19.77
C PHE A 38 -13.51 -4.73 20.44
N THR A 39 -14.23 -5.65 19.81
CA THR A 39 -14.15 -7.08 20.18
C THR A 39 -12.89 -7.72 19.59
N ALA A 40 -12.50 -8.87 20.14
CA ALA A 40 -11.40 -9.67 19.60
C ALA A 40 -11.61 -10.01 18.11
N GLU A 41 -12.86 -10.28 17.70
CA GLU A 41 -13.21 -10.55 16.31
C GLU A 41 -12.95 -9.35 15.38
N GLN A 42 -13.28 -8.14 15.83
CA GLN A 42 -13.09 -6.91 15.06
C GLN A 42 -11.60 -6.57 14.94
N MET A 43 -10.84 -6.73 16.03
CA MET A 43 -9.38 -6.57 16.00
C MET A 43 -8.71 -7.60 15.09
N ALA A 44 -9.11 -8.87 15.19
CA ALA A 44 -8.61 -9.93 14.31
C ALA A 44 -8.96 -9.67 12.84
N LEU A 45 -10.14 -9.10 12.55
CA LEU A 45 -10.50 -8.69 11.19
C LEU A 45 -9.53 -7.62 10.68
N LEU A 46 -9.29 -6.53 11.43
CA LEU A 46 -8.35 -5.49 11.00
C LEU A 46 -6.95 -6.04 10.70
N GLN A 47 -6.47 -6.96 11.53
CA GLN A 47 -5.20 -7.63 11.28
C GLN A 47 -5.24 -8.45 10.00
N LYS A 48 -6.25 -9.30 9.81
CA LYS A 48 -6.43 -10.07 8.57
C LYS A 48 -6.45 -9.16 7.34
N ILE A 49 -7.11 -8.01 7.42
CA ILE A 49 -7.09 -6.98 6.38
C ILE A 49 -5.65 -6.48 6.13
N SER A 50 -4.94 -6.04 7.17
CA SER A 50 -3.54 -5.56 7.03
C SER A 50 -2.58 -6.62 6.45
N LEU A 51 -2.89 -7.89 6.69
CA LEU A 51 -2.14 -9.06 6.20
C LEU A 51 -2.57 -9.55 4.82
N ASN A 52 -3.55 -8.89 4.18
CA ASN A 52 -4.17 -9.32 2.91
C ASN A 52 -4.76 -10.74 2.97
N TRP A 53 -5.27 -11.12 4.14
CA TRP A 53 -5.70 -12.48 4.48
C TRP A 53 -7.20 -12.56 4.78
N ILE A 54 -7.98 -11.80 4.03
CA ILE A 54 -9.43 -11.83 4.10
C ILE A 54 -9.94 -12.90 3.15
N ASN A 55 -10.62 -13.92 3.66
CA ASN A 55 -11.33 -14.90 2.84
C ASN A 55 -12.77 -14.47 2.65
N THR A 56 -13.06 -13.79 1.53
CA THR A 56 -14.40 -13.27 1.25
C THR A 56 -14.69 -13.26 -0.25
N LYS A 57 -15.95 -13.51 -0.60
CA LYS A 57 -16.45 -13.29 -1.97
C LYS A 57 -16.75 -11.81 -2.22
N ASN A 58 -16.98 -11.03 -1.17
CA ASN A 58 -17.31 -9.62 -1.26
C ASN A 58 -16.21 -8.81 -2.00
N PRO A 59 -16.60 -7.86 -2.87
CA PRO A 59 -15.64 -6.96 -3.51
C PRO A 59 -14.95 -6.06 -2.49
N ILE A 60 -13.64 -5.84 -2.67
CA ILE A 60 -12.86 -4.90 -1.86
C ILE A 60 -12.07 -3.99 -2.78
N TYR A 61 -12.24 -2.70 -2.61
CA TYR A 61 -11.53 -1.65 -3.33
C TYR A 61 -10.65 -0.88 -2.37
N MET A 62 -9.60 -0.27 -2.91
CA MET A 62 -8.69 0.56 -2.16
C MET A 62 -8.58 1.94 -2.81
N PHE A 63 -8.59 2.97 -1.97
CA PHE A 63 -8.17 4.30 -2.38
C PHE A 63 -6.65 4.39 -2.32
N LEU A 64 -6.04 5.31 -3.07
CA LEU A 64 -4.59 5.51 -2.99
C LEU A 64 -4.11 5.88 -1.58
N SER A 65 -4.97 6.43 -0.73
CA SER A 65 -4.71 6.62 0.70
C SER A 65 -4.49 5.33 1.49
N GLY A 66 -4.75 4.16 0.92
CA GLY A 66 -4.77 2.89 1.65
C GLY A 66 -6.08 2.65 2.43
N SER A 67 -7.04 3.59 2.36
CA SER A 67 -8.39 3.35 2.87
C SER A 67 -9.07 2.29 2.01
N LEU A 68 -9.92 1.48 2.62
CA LEU A 68 -10.57 0.35 1.96
C LEU A 68 -12.08 0.54 1.91
N LEU A 69 -12.69 -0.02 0.88
CA LEU A 69 -14.12 -0.08 0.71
C LEU A 69 -14.53 -1.53 0.51
N VAL A 70 -15.29 -2.08 1.46
CA VAL A 70 -15.77 -3.46 1.42
C VAL A 70 -17.26 -3.48 1.10
N TYR A 71 -17.63 -4.13 0.00
CA TYR A 71 -19.02 -4.28 -0.42
C TYR A 71 -19.62 -5.56 0.15
N CYS A 72 -20.38 -5.43 1.23
CA CYS A 72 -21.08 -6.54 1.87
C CYS A 72 -22.37 -6.90 1.11
N LEU A 73 -22.22 -7.51 -0.06
CA LEU A 73 -23.31 -8.03 -0.89
C LEU A 73 -23.85 -9.36 -0.35
N TRP A 74 -22.97 -10.17 0.24
CA TRP A 74 -23.29 -11.43 0.87
C TRP A 74 -23.09 -11.34 2.37
N GLU A 75 -24.05 -11.90 3.14
CA GLU A 75 -23.92 -11.98 4.59
C GLU A 75 -22.80 -12.94 4.96
N GLU A 76 -21.68 -12.38 5.43
CA GLU A 76 -20.52 -13.11 5.91
C GLU A 76 -20.12 -12.60 7.31
N PRO A 77 -19.43 -13.40 8.15
CA PRO A 77 -18.97 -12.97 9.47
C PRO A 77 -18.17 -11.66 9.44
N MET A 78 -17.38 -11.45 8.38
CA MET A 78 -16.67 -10.20 8.14
C MET A 78 -17.61 -8.98 8.16
N CYS A 79 -18.77 -9.06 7.50
CA CYS A 79 -19.70 -7.94 7.40
C CYS A 79 -20.34 -7.59 8.74
N LYS A 80 -20.57 -8.59 9.61
CA LYS A 80 -21.03 -8.36 10.99
C LYS A 80 -19.94 -7.67 11.82
N ALA A 81 -18.68 -8.10 11.68
CA ALA A 81 -17.56 -7.46 12.34
C ALA A 81 -17.37 -6.00 11.85
N LEU A 82 -17.50 -5.73 10.55
CA LEU A 82 -17.46 -4.37 9.99
C LEU A 82 -18.58 -3.47 10.52
N GLU A 83 -19.79 -4.00 10.70
CA GLU A 83 -20.88 -3.26 11.35
C GLU A 83 -20.53 -2.91 12.80
N GLY A 84 -19.86 -3.80 13.52
CA GLY A 84 -19.33 -3.51 14.85
C GLY A 84 -18.27 -2.40 14.86
N VAL A 85 -17.32 -2.45 13.92
CA VAL A 85 -16.30 -1.38 13.72
C VAL A 85 -16.97 -0.03 13.41
N ARG A 86 -18.05 -0.04 12.62
CA ARG A 86 -18.87 1.15 12.32
C ARG A 86 -19.58 1.68 13.56
N LEU A 87 -20.20 0.80 14.35
CA LEU A 87 -20.89 1.17 15.59
C LEU A 87 -19.94 1.78 16.62
N ALA A 88 -18.69 1.30 16.69
CA ALA A 88 -17.62 1.90 17.50
C ALA A 88 -17.14 3.27 16.95
N GLY A 89 -17.62 3.71 15.79
CA GLY A 89 -17.29 5.02 15.21
C GLY A 89 -15.97 5.07 14.46
N ALA A 90 -15.38 3.92 14.12
CA ALA A 90 -14.10 3.82 13.42
C ALA A 90 -14.23 3.52 11.92
N ALA A 91 -15.45 3.30 11.43
CA ALA A 91 -15.78 3.09 10.02
C ALA A 91 -17.06 3.82 9.65
N GLU A 92 -17.32 3.99 8.37
CA GLU A 92 -18.57 4.53 7.84
C GLU A 92 -19.27 3.50 6.95
N ARG A 93 -20.58 3.62 6.81
CA ARG A 93 -21.37 2.78 5.93
C ARG A 93 -22.24 3.63 5.01
N SER A 94 -22.25 3.30 3.73
CA SER A 94 -23.14 3.85 2.72
C SER A 94 -23.81 2.72 1.93
N GLY A 95 -25.08 2.47 2.23
CA GLY A 95 -25.81 1.30 1.70
C GLY A 95 -25.16 -0.02 2.13
N ALA A 96 -24.67 -0.80 1.17
CA ALA A 96 -23.95 -2.07 1.40
C ALA A 96 -22.42 -1.90 1.51
N ALA A 97 -21.91 -0.68 1.32
CA ALA A 97 -20.48 -0.41 1.32
C ALA A 97 -20.01 0.04 2.72
N TYR A 98 -18.98 -0.62 3.24
CA TYR A 98 -18.28 -0.22 4.45
C TYR A 98 -16.96 0.44 4.07
N TYR A 99 -16.79 1.69 4.48
CA TYR A 99 -15.58 2.46 4.32
C TYR A 99 -14.71 2.32 5.59
N LEU A 100 -13.48 1.86 5.38
CA LEU A 100 -12.46 1.69 6.40
C LEU A 100 -11.35 2.72 6.16
N PRO A 101 -11.21 3.72 7.05
CA PRO A 101 -10.18 4.74 6.88
C PRO A 101 -8.78 4.16 7.02
N HIS A 102 -7.82 4.64 6.23
CA HIS A 102 -6.42 4.20 6.28
C HIS A 102 -5.77 4.36 7.67
N THR A 103 -6.29 5.25 8.52
CA THR A 103 -5.81 5.46 9.89
C THR A 103 -5.98 4.22 10.77
N LEU A 104 -6.95 3.34 10.48
CA LEU A 104 -7.10 2.02 11.10
C LEU A 104 -5.90 1.09 10.84
N PHE A 105 -5.16 1.33 9.77
CA PHE A 105 -4.02 0.52 9.35
C PHE A 105 -2.68 1.24 9.60
N SER A 106 -2.70 2.30 10.41
CA SER A 106 -1.47 2.97 10.84
C SER A 106 -0.68 2.08 11.80
N GLU A 107 0.65 2.22 11.82
CA GLU A 107 1.53 1.45 12.71
C GLU A 107 1.13 1.59 14.18
N GLU A 108 0.81 2.82 14.59
CA GLU A 108 0.36 3.13 15.94
C GLU A 108 -0.91 2.35 16.32
N VAL A 109 -1.78 2.03 15.36
CA VAL A 109 -2.95 1.18 15.61
C VAL A 109 -2.56 -0.29 15.58
N LEU A 110 -1.85 -0.73 14.53
CA LEU A 110 -1.53 -2.15 14.30
C LEU A 110 -0.63 -2.76 15.38
N GLU A 111 0.30 -1.99 15.94
CA GLU A 111 1.18 -2.44 17.05
C GLU A 111 0.41 -2.70 18.34
N ASN A 112 -0.77 -2.09 18.50
CA ASN A 112 -1.63 -2.24 19.68
C ASN A 112 -2.73 -3.30 19.50
N LEU A 113 -2.79 -3.96 18.34
CA LEU A 113 -3.75 -5.05 18.13
C LEU A 113 -3.18 -6.37 18.69
N PRO A 114 -4.00 -7.20 19.37
CA PRO A 114 -3.57 -8.48 19.93
C PRO A 114 -2.99 -9.37 18.84
N LEU A 115 -1.80 -9.95 19.01
CA LEU A 115 -1.17 -10.80 17.99
C LEU A 115 -2.17 -11.86 17.51
N PRO A 116 -2.38 -12.02 16.20
CA PRO A 116 -3.37 -12.97 15.73
C PRO A 116 -2.88 -14.39 16.06
N GLU A 117 -3.77 -15.24 16.56
CA GLU A 117 -3.53 -16.67 16.65
C GLU A 117 -3.54 -17.22 15.21
N VAL A 118 -2.36 -17.29 14.60
CA VAL A 118 -2.19 -17.75 13.22
C VAL A 118 -1.16 -18.86 13.21
N SER A 119 -1.53 -20.04 12.72
CA SER A 119 -0.56 -21.08 12.42
C SER A 119 0.29 -20.65 11.22
N GLU A 120 1.57 -21.01 11.19
CA GLU A 120 2.48 -20.66 10.09
C GLU A 120 2.00 -21.14 8.71
N GLU A 121 1.06 -22.08 8.66
CA GLU A 121 0.46 -22.64 7.44
C GLU A 121 -0.57 -21.72 6.78
N GLU A 122 -1.02 -20.67 7.46
CA GLU A 122 -2.14 -19.83 7.01
C GLU A 122 -1.72 -18.51 6.34
N TYR A 123 -0.43 -18.29 6.11
CA TYR A 123 0.09 -17.06 5.52
C TYR A 123 -0.12 -16.94 3.99
N GLU A 124 -1.33 -17.16 3.47
CA GLU A 124 -1.65 -16.94 2.04
C GLU A 124 -2.27 -15.56 1.78
N ILE A 125 -1.97 -14.95 0.63
CA ILE A 125 -2.71 -13.79 0.10
C ILE A 125 -4.01 -14.29 -0.50
N LYS A 126 -5.12 -14.05 0.22
CA LYS A 126 -6.46 -14.51 -0.20
C LYS A 126 -7.17 -13.47 -1.07
N LYS A 127 -6.81 -12.19 -0.96
CA LYS A 127 -7.46 -11.11 -1.69
C LYS A 127 -6.43 -10.04 -2.10
N TYR A 128 -6.64 -9.48 -3.29
CA TYR A 128 -5.96 -8.29 -3.77
C TYR A 128 -6.91 -7.09 -3.65
N TYR A 129 -6.34 -5.90 -3.54
CA TYR A 129 -7.08 -4.65 -3.60
C TYR A 129 -6.95 -4.01 -4.97
N VAL A 130 -8.05 -3.49 -5.48
CA VAL A 130 -8.10 -2.79 -6.76
C VAL A 130 -8.12 -1.29 -6.50
N VAL A 131 -7.24 -0.57 -7.18
CA VAL A 131 -7.26 0.89 -7.28
C VAL A 131 -7.52 1.25 -8.74
N SER A 132 -8.61 1.98 -8.99
CA SER A 132 -8.85 2.54 -10.32
C SER A 132 -7.93 3.75 -10.56
N LEU A 133 -7.36 3.82 -11.75
CA LEU A 133 -6.47 4.87 -12.22
C LEU A 133 -7.09 5.58 -13.44
N GLN A 134 -8.35 5.97 -13.36
CA GLN A 134 -9.06 6.53 -14.52
C GLN A 134 -8.29 7.68 -15.20
N GLY A 135 -8.13 7.61 -16.52
CA GLY A 135 -7.39 8.58 -17.33
C GLY A 135 -5.88 8.35 -17.36
N PHE A 136 -5.43 7.16 -16.97
CA PHE A 136 -4.03 6.73 -16.99
C PHE A 136 -3.59 6.18 -18.34
N SER A 137 -4.48 5.62 -19.15
CA SER A 137 -4.14 4.98 -20.43
C SER A 137 -3.79 6.01 -21.52
N GLY A 138 -2.67 5.78 -22.20
CA GLY A 138 -2.17 6.59 -23.31
C GLY A 138 -1.05 5.85 -24.07
N GLU A 139 -0.52 6.44 -25.15
CA GLU A 139 0.63 5.90 -25.92
C GLU A 139 1.99 6.05 -25.19
N GLY A 140 1.97 6.35 -23.89
CA GLY A 140 3.14 6.67 -23.07
C GLY A 140 3.84 5.46 -22.43
N ASP A 141 5.00 5.71 -21.82
CA ASP A 141 5.65 4.74 -20.96
C ASP A 141 4.86 4.59 -19.65
N ALA A 142 4.45 3.36 -19.32
CA ALA A 142 3.60 3.07 -18.16
C ALA A 142 4.18 3.59 -16.83
N LEU A 143 5.50 3.66 -16.71
CA LEU A 143 6.18 4.25 -15.55
C LEU A 143 6.04 5.78 -15.50
N GLU A 144 6.18 6.44 -16.65
CA GLU A 144 6.04 7.89 -16.78
C GLU A 144 4.60 8.31 -16.45
N ASP A 145 3.61 7.62 -17.01
CA ASP A 145 2.20 7.91 -16.76
C ASP A 145 1.84 7.68 -15.29
N LEU A 146 2.45 6.68 -14.63
CA LEU A 146 2.15 6.37 -13.23
C LEU A 146 2.77 7.43 -12.31
N ALA A 147 3.96 7.89 -12.65
CA ALA A 147 4.58 9.00 -11.96
C ALA A 147 3.77 10.29 -12.13
N ARG A 148 3.28 10.60 -13.34
CA ARG A 148 2.38 11.76 -13.58
C ARG A 148 1.08 11.65 -12.79
N PHE A 149 0.55 10.44 -12.68
CA PHE A 149 -0.61 10.18 -11.85
C PHE A 149 -0.32 10.46 -10.38
N PHE A 150 0.78 9.98 -9.82
CA PHE A 150 1.16 10.28 -8.42
C PHE A 150 1.46 11.77 -8.20
N GLU A 151 1.94 12.49 -9.21
CA GLU A 151 2.08 13.96 -9.15
C GLU A 151 0.72 14.65 -9.09
N SER A 152 -0.26 14.15 -9.85
CA SER A 152 -1.61 14.69 -9.92
C SER A 152 -2.50 14.29 -8.74
N ALA A 153 -2.22 13.12 -8.15
CA ALA A 153 -2.93 12.51 -7.04
C ALA A 153 -1.95 12.26 -5.89
N PRO A 154 -1.57 13.30 -5.12
CA PRO A 154 -0.47 13.19 -4.18
C PRO A 154 -0.78 12.23 -3.03
N VAL A 155 -2.02 11.82 -2.78
CA VAL A 155 -2.31 10.95 -1.65
C VAL A 155 -1.92 9.50 -1.97
N PHE A 156 -0.85 8.99 -1.34
CA PHE A 156 -0.38 7.62 -1.47
C PHE A 156 -0.10 6.97 -0.10
N LEU A 157 -0.65 5.77 0.15
CA LEU A 157 -0.51 4.96 1.37
C LEU A 157 -0.71 5.77 2.68
N GLY A 158 -1.68 6.68 2.66
CA GLY A 158 -2.13 7.44 3.83
C GLY A 158 -1.39 8.75 4.01
N LYS A 159 -0.54 9.14 3.05
CA LYS A 159 0.27 10.36 3.11
C LYS A 159 0.23 11.10 1.79
N ARG A 160 0.32 12.43 1.84
CA ARG A 160 0.56 13.23 0.65
C ARG A 160 2.02 13.09 0.22
N ALA A 161 2.28 12.77 -1.04
CA ALA A 161 3.54 12.91 -1.72
C ALA A 161 3.78 14.41 -1.93
N ALA A 162 4.85 14.91 -1.34
CA ALA A 162 5.37 16.25 -1.58
C ALA A 162 6.13 16.32 -2.91
N ARG A 163 6.74 15.20 -3.32
CA ARG A 163 7.53 15.14 -4.56
C ARG A 163 7.56 13.74 -5.14
N VAL A 164 7.47 13.65 -6.46
CA VAL A 164 7.69 12.44 -7.25
C VAL A 164 8.99 12.62 -8.01
N VAL A 165 9.92 11.68 -7.86
CA VAL A 165 11.21 11.70 -8.56
C VAL A 165 11.33 10.45 -9.41
N ARG A 166 11.49 10.65 -10.72
CA ARG A 166 11.61 9.57 -11.69
C ARG A 166 13.07 9.18 -11.88
N GLY A 167 13.28 7.89 -12.08
CA GLY A 167 14.54 7.32 -12.52
C GLY A 167 15.75 7.73 -11.70
N VAL A 168 15.62 7.71 -10.36
CA VAL A 168 16.71 8.05 -9.43
C VAL A 168 17.90 7.14 -9.75
N PRO A 169 18.98 7.70 -10.32
CA PRO A 169 20.09 6.90 -10.79
C PRO A 169 20.96 6.46 -9.62
N TYR A 170 21.89 5.56 -9.93
CA TYR A 170 23.05 5.33 -9.10
C TYR A 170 23.74 6.66 -8.74
N MET A 171 23.90 6.93 -7.45
CA MET A 171 24.61 8.10 -6.97
C MET A 171 26.12 7.79 -6.95
N PRO A 172 26.97 8.47 -7.74
CA PRO A 172 28.40 8.13 -7.86
C PRO A 172 29.18 8.19 -6.53
N GLN A 173 28.75 9.05 -5.61
CA GLN A 173 29.32 9.19 -4.26
C GLN A 173 29.04 7.96 -3.35
N LEU A 174 28.15 7.06 -3.78
CA LEU A 174 27.76 5.83 -3.10
C LEU A 174 28.11 4.59 -3.93
N ALA A 175 29.16 4.71 -4.74
CA ALA A 175 29.69 3.60 -5.53
C ALA A 175 29.81 2.30 -4.73
N ASN A 176 29.25 1.21 -5.27
CA ASN A 176 29.10 -0.12 -4.65
C ASN A 176 27.95 -0.31 -3.65
N LYS A 177 27.20 0.75 -3.29
CA LYS A 177 26.06 0.64 -2.36
C LYS A 177 24.70 0.83 -3.01
N TYR A 178 24.65 1.36 -4.24
CA TYR A 178 23.42 1.69 -4.95
C TYR A 178 23.32 0.98 -6.32
N THR A 179 23.39 -0.33 -6.30
CA THR A 179 23.43 -1.17 -7.51
C THR A 179 22.16 -1.18 -8.37
N ASP A 180 21.02 -0.79 -7.81
CA ASP A 180 19.72 -0.84 -8.47
C ASP A 180 19.08 0.55 -8.60
N LYS A 181 18.61 0.87 -9.81
CA LYS A 181 17.87 2.11 -10.09
C LYS A 181 16.50 2.07 -9.42
N ILE A 182 16.10 3.15 -8.73
CA ILE A 182 14.71 3.36 -8.31
C ILE A 182 13.95 4.00 -9.46
N ASP A 183 12.89 3.34 -9.93
CA ASP A 183 12.13 3.81 -11.09
C ASP A 183 11.25 5.02 -10.73
N ILE A 184 10.56 4.96 -9.59
CA ILE A 184 9.81 6.08 -9.04
C ILE A 184 10.11 6.17 -7.54
N LEU A 185 10.50 7.34 -7.07
CA LEU A 185 10.70 7.63 -5.65
C LEU A 185 9.71 8.71 -5.22
N LEU A 186 8.87 8.38 -4.25
CA LEU A 186 7.91 9.31 -3.64
C LEU A 186 8.48 9.84 -2.33
N LYS A 187 8.57 11.16 -2.19
CA LYS A 187 8.85 11.83 -0.90
C LYS A 187 7.54 12.31 -0.31
N GLY A 188 7.16 11.80 0.85
CA GLY A 188 6.01 12.25 1.62
C GLY A 188 6.22 13.63 2.24
N VAL A 189 5.12 14.32 2.57
CA VAL A 189 5.15 15.59 3.32
C VAL A 189 5.77 15.47 4.72
N ASP A 190 5.76 14.27 5.29
CA ASP A 190 6.42 13.93 6.55
C ASP A 190 7.90 13.51 6.37
N GLY A 191 8.41 13.60 5.14
CA GLY A 191 9.76 13.21 4.77
C GLY A 191 9.93 11.72 4.49
N SER A 192 8.90 10.89 4.62
CA SER A 192 8.98 9.46 4.30
C SER A 192 9.34 9.23 2.82
N LEU A 193 10.08 8.15 2.54
CA LEU A 193 10.54 7.78 1.21
C LEU A 193 9.92 6.44 0.80
N THR A 194 9.12 6.44 -0.26
CA THR A 194 8.57 5.21 -0.84
C THR A 194 9.17 4.96 -2.21
N GLY A 195 9.91 3.86 -2.37
CA GLY A 195 10.49 3.45 -3.63
C GLY A 195 9.61 2.47 -4.39
N LEU A 196 9.44 2.71 -5.68
CA LEU A 196 8.78 1.79 -6.60
C LEU A 196 9.82 1.26 -7.58
N GLY A 197 9.89 -0.06 -7.66
CA GLY A 197 10.76 -0.79 -8.57
C GLY A 197 9.93 -1.52 -9.62
N TYR A 198 9.93 -1.03 -10.85
CA TYR A 198 9.35 -1.72 -11.99
C TYR A 198 10.28 -2.86 -12.43
N VAL A 199 9.72 -4.04 -12.57
CA VAL A 199 10.43 -5.28 -12.90
C VAL A 199 9.58 -6.15 -13.80
N ASP A 200 10.18 -6.80 -14.80
CA ASP A 200 9.45 -7.83 -15.55
C ASP A 200 9.62 -9.19 -14.86
N VAL A 201 8.71 -9.48 -13.93
CA VAL A 201 8.70 -10.70 -13.12
C VAL A 201 8.51 -11.98 -13.94
N THR A 202 8.01 -11.89 -15.18
CA THR A 202 7.81 -13.06 -16.07
C THR A 202 9.12 -13.69 -16.49
N LYS A 203 10.19 -12.90 -16.55
CA LYS A 203 11.50 -13.34 -17.02
C LYS A 203 12.37 -13.84 -15.87
N THR A 204 12.31 -13.19 -14.71
CA THR A 204 13.20 -13.51 -13.57
C THR A 204 12.66 -12.97 -12.22
N TYR A 205 11.94 -13.81 -11.48
CA TYR A 205 11.46 -13.50 -10.13
C TYR A 205 12.60 -13.14 -9.14
N HIS A 206 13.79 -13.71 -9.32
CA HIS A 206 14.97 -13.38 -8.52
C HIS A 206 15.42 -11.92 -8.65
N LEU A 207 15.24 -11.29 -9.81
CA LEU A 207 15.60 -9.88 -10.01
C LEU A 207 14.70 -8.96 -9.17
N GLY A 208 13.41 -9.27 -9.10
CA GLY A 208 12.45 -8.53 -8.25
C GLY A 208 12.84 -8.56 -6.77
N PHE A 209 13.14 -9.74 -6.24
CA PHE A 209 13.55 -9.89 -4.83
C PHE A 209 14.89 -9.20 -4.53
N SER A 210 15.85 -9.28 -5.45
CA SER A 210 17.14 -8.63 -5.29
C SER A 210 17.00 -7.11 -5.26
N LYS A 211 16.24 -6.54 -6.21
CA LYS A 211 15.93 -5.10 -6.26
C LYS A 211 15.22 -4.62 -5.00
N ALA A 212 14.22 -5.38 -4.53
CA ALA A 212 13.50 -5.05 -3.30
C ALA A 212 14.41 -5.03 -2.07
N LYS A 213 15.28 -6.04 -1.95
CA LYS A 213 16.29 -6.10 -0.89
C LYS A 213 17.22 -4.89 -0.93
N SER A 214 17.74 -4.55 -2.11
CA SER A 214 18.58 -3.37 -2.30
C SER A 214 17.88 -2.10 -1.82
N PHE A 215 16.64 -1.86 -2.24
CA PHE A 215 15.88 -0.67 -1.85
C PHE A 215 15.65 -0.58 -0.34
N LEU A 216 15.38 -1.70 0.32
CA LEU A 216 15.28 -1.74 1.78
C LEU A 216 16.64 -1.41 2.44
N LEU A 217 17.75 -1.91 1.91
CA LEU A 217 19.11 -1.58 2.40
C LEU A 217 19.53 -0.14 2.10
N TYR A 218 18.90 0.52 1.12
CA TYR A 218 19.06 1.94 0.86
C TYR A 218 18.35 2.81 1.90
N GLY A 219 17.57 2.21 2.79
CA GLY A 219 16.86 2.92 3.85
C GLY A 219 15.61 3.64 3.36
N LEU A 220 14.99 3.19 2.26
CA LEU A 220 13.65 3.64 1.90
C LEU A 220 12.66 3.21 2.99
N ASP A 221 11.73 4.07 3.36
CA ASP A 221 10.71 3.77 4.38
C ASP A 221 9.74 2.69 3.88
N ARG A 222 9.37 2.70 2.60
CA ARG A 222 8.49 1.68 2.00
C ARG A 222 8.99 1.29 0.62
N VAL A 223 8.72 0.05 0.22
CA VAL A 223 9.12 -0.48 -1.09
C VAL A 223 7.94 -1.20 -1.74
N VAL A 224 7.67 -0.85 -3.00
CA VAL A 224 6.67 -1.50 -3.84
C VAL A 224 7.36 -2.06 -5.08
N LEU A 225 7.17 -3.34 -5.36
CA LEU A 225 7.50 -3.92 -6.66
C LEU A 225 6.31 -3.78 -7.59
N LEU A 226 6.56 -3.17 -8.74
CA LEU A 226 5.60 -2.98 -9.82
C LEU A 226 6.00 -3.83 -11.02
N HIS A 227 5.04 -4.33 -11.78
CA HIS A 227 5.31 -5.03 -13.02
C HIS A 227 4.06 -5.02 -13.93
N PRO A 228 4.19 -5.38 -15.24
CA PRO A 228 3.06 -5.36 -16.16
C PRO A 228 2.09 -6.51 -15.91
N HIS A 229 0.86 -6.33 -16.37
CA HIS A 229 -0.25 -7.28 -16.27
C HIS A 229 0.18 -8.72 -16.60
N VAL A 230 0.11 -9.60 -15.60
CA VAL A 230 0.22 -11.05 -15.79
C VAL A 230 -0.76 -11.79 -14.88
N ASP A 231 -0.87 -13.10 -15.12
CA ASP A 231 -1.86 -13.98 -14.52
C ASP A 231 -1.99 -13.87 -12.98
N LEU A 232 -3.22 -13.94 -12.49
CA LEU A 232 -3.58 -13.78 -11.08
C LEU A 232 -2.89 -14.82 -10.18
N SER A 233 -2.77 -16.07 -10.64
CA SER A 233 -2.19 -17.16 -9.85
C SER A 233 -0.69 -16.96 -9.63
N PHE A 234 0.02 -16.50 -10.65
CA PHE A 234 1.43 -16.16 -10.58
C PHE A 234 1.70 -15.08 -9.52
N HIS A 235 0.84 -14.06 -9.42
CA HIS A 235 1.01 -13.00 -8.43
C HIS A 235 0.78 -13.44 -7.01
N ARG A 236 -0.19 -14.33 -6.78
CA ARG A 236 -0.36 -14.95 -5.46
C ARG A 236 0.90 -15.70 -5.06
N GLU A 237 1.49 -16.47 -5.97
CA GLU A 237 2.74 -17.19 -5.71
C GLU A 237 3.89 -16.23 -5.37
N VAL A 238 4.13 -15.21 -6.19
CA VAL A 238 5.20 -14.23 -5.96
C VAL A 238 4.97 -13.47 -4.66
N ALA A 239 3.76 -12.98 -4.42
CA ALA A 239 3.47 -12.18 -3.24
C ALA A 239 3.50 -13.05 -1.96
N ASN A 240 3.12 -14.33 -2.01
CA ASN A 240 3.34 -15.29 -0.92
C ASN A 240 4.83 -15.51 -0.65
N ARG A 241 5.67 -15.61 -1.70
CA ARG A 241 7.13 -15.69 -1.53
C ARG A 241 7.70 -14.43 -0.88
N ILE A 242 7.28 -13.23 -1.28
CA ILE A 242 7.70 -11.97 -0.66
C ILE A 242 7.25 -11.90 0.80
N LYS A 243 6.06 -12.40 1.11
CA LYS A 243 5.54 -12.46 2.48
C LYS A 243 6.37 -13.37 3.38
N ASN A 244 6.72 -14.56 2.89
CA ASN A 244 7.42 -15.57 3.69
C ASN A 244 8.94 -15.32 3.77
N ARG A 245 9.48 -14.51 2.88
CA ARG A 245 10.91 -14.19 2.86
C ARG A 245 11.21 -13.04 3.82
N TRP A 246 11.70 -13.38 5.02
CA TRP A 246 11.95 -12.44 6.11
C TRP A 246 12.81 -11.24 5.73
N ASP A 247 13.76 -11.39 4.79
CA ASP A 247 14.67 -10.32 4.43
C ASP A 247 14.02 -9.22 3.58
N ILE A 248 12.82 -9.46 3.04
CA ILE A 248 12.03 -8.53 2.22
C ILE A 248 10.53 -8.54 2.56
N SER A 249 10.16 -8.98 3.77
CA SER A 249 8.78 -9.05 4.25
C SER A 249 8.06 -7.69 4.28
N GLU A 250 8.80 -6.59 4.28
CA GLU A 250 8.21 -5.23 4.31
C GLU A 250 7.76 -4.75 2.91
N VAL A 251 8.09 -5.51 1.86
CA VAL A 251 7.83 -5.13 0.48
C VAL A 251 6.38 -5.41 0.09
N GLY A 252 5.76 -4.43 -0.54
CA GLY A 252 4.47 -4.55 -1.22
C GLY A 252 4.64 -4.98 -2.68
N TYR A 253 3.62 -5.62 -3.24
CA TYR A 253 3.65 -6.15 -4.60
C TYR A 253 2.38 -5.77 -5.35
N ALA A 254 2.55 -5.12 -6.50
CA ALA A 254 1.45 -4.58 -7.28
C ALA A 254 1.62 -4.76 -8.79
N VAL A 255 0.48 -4.93 -9.47
CA VAL A 255 0.37 -5.21 -10.90
C VAL A 255 -0.33 -4.04 -11.57
N LEU A 256 0.28 -3.50 -12.61
CA LEU A 256 -0.37 -2.50 -13.44
C LEU A 256 -1.13 -3.15 -14.59
N ASN A 257 -2.42 -2.84 -14.71
CA ASN A 257 -3.26 -3.18 -15.85
C ASN A 257 -3.55 -1.90 -16.65
N PRO A 258 -2.77 -1.61 -17.70
CA PRO A 258 -2.95 -0.40 -18.49
C PRO A 258 -4.22 -0.43 -19.35
N VAL A 259 -4.78 -1.61 -19.65
CA VAL A 259 -6.00 -1.75 -20.47
C VAL A 259 -7.23 -1.33 -19.69
N GLU A 260 -7.37 -1.83 -18.46
CA GLU A 260 -8.50 -1.48 -17.59
C GLU A 260 -8.24 -0.23 -16.74
N GLU A 261 -7.06 0.38 -16.87
CA GLU A 261 -6.60 1.48 -16.01
C GLU A 261 -6.69 1.13 -14.51
N GLU A 262 -6.21 -0.05 -14.13
CA GLU A 262 -6.27 -0.54 -12.75
C GLU A 262 -4.89 -0.90 -12.20
N LEU A 263 -4.71 -0.67 -10.90
CA LEU A 263 -3.55 -1.11 -10.12
C LEU A 263 -4.01 -2.10 -9.06
N TYR A 264 -3.55 -3.34 -9.19
CA TYR A 264 -3.85 -4.41 -8.24
C TYR A 264 -2.75 -4.51 -7.19
N PHE A 265 -3.07 -4.31 -5.91
CA PHE A 265 -2.17 -4.58 -4.80
C PHE A 265 -2.45 -5.96 -4.22
N TYR A 266 -1.49 -6.87 -4.31
CA TYR A 266 -1.58 -8.21 -3.72
C TYR A 266 -1.07 -8.22 -2.29
N LYS A 267 -0.15 -7.31 -1.98
CA LYS A 267 0.39 -7.12 -0.65
C LYS A 267 0.65 -5.64 -0.43
N LEU A 268 0.13 -5.13 0.67
CA LEU A 268 0.42 -3.75 1.10
C LEU A 268 1.86 -3.66 1.62
N PRO A 269 2.63 -2.63 1.19
CA PRO A 269 3.97 -2.41 1.72
C PRO A 269 3.89 -1.99 3.18
N ARG A 270 4.85 -2.46 3.96
CA ARG A 270 5.05 -2.07 5.35
C ARG A 270 6.27 -1.18 5.46
N LYS A 271 6.45 -0.58 6.63
CA LYS A 271 7.64 0.22 6.88
C LYS A 271 8.87 -0.65 7.05
N ASN A 272 9.94 -0.17 6.48
CA ASN A 272 11.22 -0.82 6.48
C ASN A 272 11.83 -0.84 7.89
N ARG A 273 11.80 -2.01 8.53
CA ARG A 273 12.47 -2.24 9.82
C ARG A 273 13.99 -2.09 9.77
N TYR A 274 14.65 -2.27 8.61
CA TYR A 274 16.10 -2.08 8.54
C TYR A 274 16.49 -0.63 8.79
N LEU A 275 15.60 0.32 8.49
CA LEU A 275 15.84 1.73 8.74
C LEU A 275 15.93 2.04 10.24
N SER A 276 15.14 1.39 11.09
CA SER A 276 15.23 1.56 12.55
C SER A 276 16.41 0.79 13.16
N MET A 277 16.77 -0.36 12.57
CA MET A 277 17.81 -1.23 13.11
C MET A 277 19.24 -0.89 12.64
N SER A 278 19.40 -0.13 11.54
CA SER A 278 20.70 0.10 10.89
C SER A 278 21.01 1.58 10.66
N VAL A 279 22.08 2.06 11.29
CA VAL A 279 22.65 3.40 11.05
C VAL A 279 23.05 3.59 9.59
N SER A 280 23.51 2.53 8.91
CA SER A 280 23.86 2.58 7.50
C SER A 280 22.64 2.87 6.62
N ALA A 281 21.52 2.20 6.88
CA ALA A 281 20.27 2.46 6.17
C ALA A 281 19.79 3.89 6.40
N GLN A 282 19.87 4.40 7.64
CA GLN A 282 19.52 5.80 7.95
C GLN A 282 20.40 6.80 7.20
N LYS A 283 21.71 6.53 7.11
CA LYS A 283 22.64 7.37 6.36
C LYS A 283 22.29 7.39 4.87
N HIS A 284 21.98 6.25 4.27
CA HIS A 284 21.60 6.18 2.85
C HIS A 284 20.28 6.91 2.59
N SER A 285 19.27 6.70 3.43
CA SER A 285 17.99 7.42 3.38
C SER A 285 18.20 8.95 3.41
N SER A 286 19.09 9.42 4.28
CA SER A 286 19.46 10.84 4.37
C SER A 286 20.12 11.37 3.11
N VAL A 287 20.97 10.58 2.45
CA VAL A 287 21.63 10.98 1.19
C VAL A 287 20.60 11.08 0.06
N ILE A 288 19.71 10.09 -0.06
CA ILE A 288 18.62 10.11 -1.02
C ILE A 288 17.73 11.34 -0.80
N ARG A 289 17.38 11.62 0.45
CA ARG A 289 16.57 12.80 0.80
C ARG A 289 17.25 14.11 0.39
N ARG A 290 18.56 14.27 0.65
CA ARG A 290 19.34 15.44 0.22
C ARG A 290 19.38 15.58 -1.30
N TYR A 291 19.55 14.47 -2.02
CA TYR A 291 19.51 14.48 -3.48
C TYR A 291 18.16 14.98 -3.99
N ILE A 292 17.07 14.44 -3.45
CA ILE A 292 15.72 14.93 -3.77
C ILE A 292 15.58 16.41 -3.46
N GLU A 293 16.16 16.93 -2.39
CA GLU A 293 16.09 18.37 -2.03
C GLU A 293 16.91 19.26 -2.97
N SER A 294 17.91 18.72 -3.66
CA SER A 294 18.77 19.46 -4.58
C SER A 294 18.27 19.53 -6.02
N LEU A 295 17.32 18.67 -6.39
CA LEU A 295 16.63 18.70 -7.67
C LEU A 295 15.61 19.84 -7.71
#